data_AF-A0A7Y2DS76-F1
#
_entry.id   AF-A0A7Y2DS76-F1
#
_cell.length_a   1.000
_cell.length_b   1.000
_cell.length_c   1.000
_cell.angle_alpha   90.00
_cell.angle_beta   90.00
_cell.angle_gamma   90.00
#
_symmetry.space_group_name_H-M   'P 1'
#
loop_
_entity.id
_entity.type
_entity.pdbx_description
1 polymer ?
#
loop_
_entity_poly.entity_id
_entity_poly.type
_entity_poly.pdbx_seq_one_letter_code
_entity_poly.pdbx_strand_id
1 'polypeptide(L)'
;AEILLNPGSYARIDQNSSFEFATTDLDDLQLKITRGSAIFEVYASKDFYVTVLTPSSRFYLIKSGVYRVDVMPDGASRIEVRKGIARVGSLSAKKLGKGKSVFVSGTSLAQTKFKRSERDAFEAWSRERAKGLAKANARLKRKSVKRSLFGSSAFNQRNTYFGSGVWAFDPRTGFYCYLPFGYSGRSPYGFRLSRNIYYYDLAVRSYYYQQSYSGRRNHDSGSNTYRPVVPNTESGGKTNVGRPGRRKISTTIDGETAPRRKRTPRFSGRRSNPRTTPRRQPGTAPRRVSPPRPRPRRMAPRTPQTAPRSRPVTRTKVSSKRIN
;
A
#
# COMPACT_ATOMS: atom_id res chain seq x y z
N ALA A 1 9.80 -3.58 -10.67
CA ALA A 1 9.42 -4.45 -9.54
C ALA A 1 8.17 -3.90 -8.82
N GLU A 2 7.46 -4.70 -8.02
CA GLU A 2 6.35 -4.27 -7.15
C GLU A 2 6.59 -4.84 -5.73
N ILE A 3 6.59 -3.97 -4.73
CA ILE A 3 6.88 -4.28 -3.33
C ILE A 3 5.67 -3.91 -2.49
N LEU A 4 5.27 -4.84 -1.62
CA LEU A 4 4.21 -4.62 -0.64
C LEU A 4 4.81 -3.89 0.55
N LEU A 5 4.17 -2.78 0.92
CA LEU A 5 4.52 -2.00 2.09
C LEU A 5 3.53 -2.34 3.22
N ASN A 6 3.23 -1.36 4.08
CA ASN A 6 2.10 -1.47 4.99
C ASN A 6 0.80 -1.79 4.25
N PRO A 7 -0.14 -2.50 4.90
CA PRO A 7 -1.37 -2.96 4.26
C PRO A 7 -2.05 -1.95 3.35
N GLY A 8 -2.14 -2.33 2.07
CA GLY A 8 -2.75 -1.54 1.00
C GLY A 8 -1.79 -0.62 0.26
N SER A 9 -0.61 -0.36 0.80
CA SER A 9 0.41 0.48 0.18
C SER A 9 1.39 -0.35 -0.66
N TYR A 10 1.85 0.22 -1.76
CA TYR A 10 2.76 -0.42 -2.70
C TYR A 10 3.85 0.56 -3.15
N ALA A 11 5.08 0.07 -3.25
CA ALA A 11 6.13 0.73 -4.02
C ALA A 11 6.32 -0.03 -5.33
N ARG A 12 6.26 0.69 -6.45
CA ARG A 12 6.52 0.16 -7.77
C ARG A 12 7.77 0.82 -8.31
N ILE A 13 8.74 0.02 -8.69
CA ILE A 13 10.09 0.46 -9.05
C ILE A 13 10.26 0.26 -10.54
N ASP A 14 10.68 1.30 -11.24
CA ASP A 14 10.90 1.26 -12.68
C ASP A 14 12.20 0.51 -13.03
N GLN A 15 12.43 0.31 -14.32
CA GLN A 15 13.70 -0.20 -14.83
C GLN A 15 14.86 0.72 -14.43
N ASN A 16 16.07 0.15 -14.36
CA ASN A 16 17.32 0.88 -14.07
C ASN A 16 17.35 1.67 -12.74
N SER A 17 16.44 1.34 -11.82
CA SER A 17 16.28 2.03 -10.54
C SER A 17 16.95 1.26 -9.40
N SER A 18 17.40 1.98 -8.38
CA SER A 18 18.01 1.41 -7.17
C SER A 18 17.32 1.99 -5.93
N PHE A 19 17.00 1.10 -5.00
CA PHE A 19 16.35 1.44 -3.75
C PHE A 19 16.82 0.55 -2.61
N GLU A 20 16.69 1.05 -1.39
CA GLU A 20 16.89 0.30 -0.15
C GLU A 20 15.86 0.73 0.90
N PHE A 21 15.58 -0.14 1.87
CA PHE A 21 14.82 0.26 3.05
C PHE A 21 15.77 0.91 4.06
N ALA A 22 15.42 2.11 4.52
CA ALA A 22 16.09 2.71 5.67
C ALA A 22 15.49 2.20 6.98
N THR A 23 14.17 2.00 7.00
CA THR A 23 13.46 1.29 8.08
C THR A 23 12.18 0.67 7.49
N THR A 24 11.74 -0.43 8.10
CA THR A 24 10.52 -1.16 7.78
C THR A 24 9.51 -1.11 8.92
N ASP A 25 9.69 -0.21 9.87
CA ASP A 25 8.80 -0.06 11.01
C ASP A 25 7.40 0.38 10.55
N LEU A 26 6.37 -0.11 11.26
CA LEU A 26 4.99 0.10 10.87
C LEU A 26 4.55 1.56 10.99
N ASP A 27 5.14 2.32 11.91
CA ASP A 27 4.89 3.73 12.18
C ASP A 27 5.95 4.67 11.57
N ASP A 28 7.10 4.15 11.14
CA ASP A 28 8.16 4.91 10.47
C ASP A 28 8.69 4.16 9.23
N LEU A 29 7.86 3.99 8.20
CA LEU A 29 8.31 3.33 6.98
C LEU A 29 9.10 4.30 6.09
N GLN A 30 10.38 3.99 5.88
CA GLN A 30 11.28 4.83 5.08
C GLN A 30 11.98 4.04 3.98
N LEU A 31 11.90 4.56 2.75
CA LEU A 31 12.59 4.01 1.59
C LEU A 31 13.57 5.04 1.03
N LYS A 32 14.78 4.60 0.71
CA LYS A 32 15.75 5.43 0.00
C LYS A 32 15.79 5.04 -1.46
N ILE A 33 15.62 6.02 -2.35
CA ILE A 33 15.78 5.88 -3.80
C ILE A 33 17.07 6.59 -4.16
N THR A 34 18.05 5.84 -4.65
CA THR A 34 19.38 6.40 -5.02
C THR A 34 19.47 6.75 -6.49
N ARG A 35 18.68 6.08 -7.35
CA ARG A 35 18.61 6.35 -8.79
C ARG A 35 17.30 5.84 -9.38
N GLY A 36 16.80 6.51 -10.42
CA GLY A 36 15.69 6.04 -11.24
C GLY A 36 14.34 6.48 -10.69
N SER A 37 13.30 5.69 -10.93
CA SER A 37 11.91 6.10 -10.71
C SER A 37 11.14 5.10 -9.85
N ALA A 38 10.36 5.63 -8.93
CA ALA A 38 9.47 4.86 -8.08
C ALA A 38 8.09 5.51 -8.01
N ILE A 39 7.04 4.69 -8.12
CA ILE A 39 5.66 5.10 -7.87
C ILE A 39 5.19 4.48 -6.57
N PHE A 40 4.68 5.33 -5.68
CA PHE A 40 4.11 4.94 -4.39
C PHE A 40 2.60 5.09 -4.43
N GLU A 41 1.89 3.97 -4.29
CA GLU A 41 0.47 3.93 -4.01
C GLU A 41 0.30 3.80 -2.49
N VAL A 42 -0.08 4.87 -1.80
CA VAL A 42 -0.03 4.93 -0.33
C VAL A 42 -1.44 4.99 0.27
N TYR A 43 -1.66 4.21 1.32
CA TYR A 43 -2.76 4.35 2.26
C TYR A 43 -2.23 4.91 3.58
N ALA A 44 -2.21 6.24 3.71
CA ALA A 44 -1.77 6.91 4.94
C ALA A 44 -2.91 6.96 5.96
N SER A 45 -2.54 7.00 7.24
CA SER A 45 -3.44 7.25 8.37
C SER A 45 -2.87 8.37 9.25
N LYS A 46 -3.46 8.62 10.42
CA LYS A 46 -2.89 9.59 11.38
C LYS A 46 -1.51 9.15 11.88
N ASP A 47 -1.33 7.84 12.04
CA ASP A 47 -0.16 7.24 12.68
C ASP A 47 0.77 6.58 11.66
N PHE A 48 0.48 6.71 10.36
CA PHE A 48 1.27 6.10 9.30
C PHE A 48 1.35 6.99 8.05
N TYR A 49 2.57 7.20 7.59
CA TYR A 49 2.91 7.74 6.28
C TYR A 49 4.20 7.07 5.77
N VAL A 50 4.51 7.27 4.50
CA VAL A 50 5.76 6.80 3.89
C VAL A 50 6.71 7.98 3.75
N THR A 51 7.96 7.80 4.18
CA THR A 51 9.05 8.74 3.88
C THR A 51 9.89 8.18 2.74
N VAL A 52 10.18 9.03 1.76
CA VAL A 52 11.08 8.70 0.65
C VAL A 52 12.31 9.58 0.75
N LEU A 53 13.47 8.96 0.94
CA LEU A 53 14.77 9.60 0.99
C LEU A 53 15.39 9.58 -0.41
N THR A 54 15.93 10.70 -0.85
CA THR A 54 16.71 10.79 -2.09
C THR A 54 18.03 11.54 -1.80
N PRO A 55 19.00 11.55 -2.73
CA PRO A 55 20.24 12.28 -2.52
C PRO A 55 20.03 13.79 -2.26
N SER A 56 19.05 14.41 -2.94
CA SER A 56 18.81 15.85 -2.81
C SER A 56 17.71 16.25 -1.83
N SER A 57 16.84 15.33 -1.38
CA SER A 57 15.74 15.71 -0.49
C SER A 57 15.09 14.55 0.27
N ARG A 58 14.12 14.89 1.13
CA ARG A 58 13.20 13.96 1.78
C ARG A 58 11.77 14.31 1.38
N PHE A 59 10.98 13.30 1.04
CA PHE A 59 9.58 13.47 0.68
C PHE A 59 8.69 12.69 1.65
N TYR A 60 7.75 13.39 2.29
CA TYR A 60 6.81 12.78 3.24
C TYR A 60 5.44 12.62 2.58
N LEU A 61 4.99 11.38 2.40
CA LEU A 61 3.75 11.02 1.71
C LEU A 61 2.59 10.96 2.72
N ILE A 62 2.21 12.12 3.24
CA ILE A 62 1.37 12.27 4.46
C ILE A 62 -0.14 12.04 4.28
N LYS A 63 -0.61 11.69 3.07
CA LYS A 63 -2.04 11.39 2.83
C LYS A 63 -2.18 10.27 1.81
N SER A 64 -3.24 9.49 1.90
CA SER A 64 -3.48 8.42 0.92
C SER A 64 -3.53 8.97 -0.52
N GLY A 65 -2.77 8.35 -1.40
CA GLY A 65 -2.38 9.00 -2.64
C GLY A 65 -1.57 8.13 -3.59
N VAL A 66 -1.24 8.74 -4.73
CA VAL A 66 -0.33 8.19 -5.73
C VAL A 66 0.72 9.25 -5.96
N TYR A 67 1.98 8.85 -5.79
CA TYR A 67 3.14 9.71 -5.85
C TYR A 67 4.15 9.08 -6.78
N ARG A 68 4.82 9.89 -7.59
CA ARG A 68 6.01 9.48 -8.32
C ARG A 68 7.20 10.22 -7.75
N VAL A 69 8.28 9.49 -7.52
CA VAL A 69 9.58 10.06 -7.17
C VAL A 69 10.57 9.63 -8.24
N ASP A 70 11.26 10.59 -8.82
CA ASP A 70 12.35 10.37 -9.77
C ASP A 70 13.64 10.89 -9.15
N VAL A 71 14.74 10.17 -9.36
CA VAL A 71 16.10 10.57 -9.00
C VAL A 71 16.96 10.51 -10.25
N MET A 72 17.44 11.68 -10.65
CA MET A 72 18.21 11.92 -11.85
C MET A 72 19.68 11.49 -11.62
N PRO A 73 20.47 11.27 -12.68
CA PRO A 73 21.86 10.82 -12.55
C PRO A 73 22.76 11.76 -11.73
N ASP A 74 22.45 13.05 -11.70
CA ASP A 74 23.13 14.10 -10.92
C ASP A 74 22.69 14.14 -9.45
N GLY A 75 21.81 13.23 -9.01
CA GLY A 75 21.25 13.19 -7.66
C GLY A 75 20.08 14.16 -7.44
N ALA A 76 19.75 15.00 -8.42
CA ALA A 76 18.55 15.82 -8.35
C ALA A 76 17.31 14.93 -8.29
N SER A 77 16.26 15.41 -7.63
CA SER A 77 15.08 14.60 -7.34
C SER A 77 13.81 15.35 -7.67
N ARG A 78 12.81 14.62 -8.16
CA ARG A 78 11.48 15.15 -8.46
C ARG A 78 10.43 14.35 -7.71
N ILE A 79 9.44 15.03 -7.14
CA ILE A 79 8.21 14.41 -6.67
C ILE A 79 7.01 14.94 -7.46
N GLU A 80 6.19 14.05 -7.99
CA GLU A 80 4.89 14.36 -8.60
C GLU A 80 3.76 13.80 -7.74
N VAL A 81 2.89 14.68 -7.25
CA VAL A 81 1.72 14.28 -6.46
C VAL A 81 0.54 14.06 -7.41
N ARG A 82 0.32 12.82 -7.86
CA ARG A 82 -0.85 12.48 -8.70
C ARG A 82 -2.14 12.40 -7.91
N LYS A 83 -2.08 12.02 -6.63
CA LYS A 83 -3.18 12.12 -5.68
C LYS A 83 -2.58 12.16 -4.27
N GLY A 84 -3.30 12.76 -3.33
CA GLY A 84 -2.85 12.86 -1.95
C GLY A 84 -2.21 14.22 -1.67
N ILE A 85 -1.37 14.24 -0.65
CA ILE A 85 -0.63 15.41 -0.17
C ILE A 85 0.76 14.93 0.25
N ALA A 86 1.80 15.62 -0.20
CA ALA A 86 3.17 15.40 0.25
C ALA A 86 3.72 16.65 0.96
N ARG A 87 4.86 16.48 1.63
CA ARG A 87 5.75 17.57 2.07
C ARG A 87 7.17 17.29 1.62
N VAL A 88 7.93 18.34 1.36
CA VAL A 88 9.29 18.27 0.81
C VAL A 88 10.27 18.86 1.82
N GLY A 89 11.39 18.19 2.06
CA GLY A 89 12.45 18.57 3.00
C GLY A 89 12.10 18.31 4.46
N SER A 90 10.99 18.88 4.94
CA SER A 90 10.56 18.80 6.36
C SER A 90 9.07 18.48 6.52
N LEU A 91 8.71 17.80 7.61
CA LEU A 91 7.31 17.57 8.01
C LEU A 91 6.58 18.87 8.35
N SER A 92 7.27 19.97 8.64
CA SER A 92 6.66 21.28 8.87
C SER A 92 6.45 22.09 7.58
N ALA A 93 6.98 21.61 6.44
CA ALA A 93 6.90 22.32 5.17
C ALA A 93 5.47 22.46 4.64
N LYS A 94 5.31 23.37 3.68
CA LYS A 94 4.04 23.60 2.98
C LYS A 94 3.56 22.33 2.29
N LYS A 95 2.25 22.10 2.34
CA LYS A 95 1.59 20.95 1.71
C LYS A 95 1.68 21.04 0.18
N LEU A 96 2.25 20.00 -0.44
CA LEU A 96 2.24 19.77 -1.88
C LEU A 96 1.05 18.90 -2.25
N GLY A 97 0.00 19.51 -2.81
CA GLY A 97 -1.24 18.83 -3.19
C GLY A 97 -1.18 18.18 -4.58
N LYS A 98 -2.27 17.46 -4.93
CA LYS A 98 -2.46 16.82 -6.24
C LYS A 98 -2.20 17.76 -7.43
N GLY A 99 -1.62 17.22 -8.50
CA GLY A 99 -1.33 17.93 -9.76
C GLY A 99 -0.15 18.89 -9.68
N LYS A 100 0.65 18.81 -8.60
CA LYS A 100 1.85 19.61 -8.41
C LYS A 100 3.09 18.72 -8.38
N SER A 101 4.16 19.25 -8.93
CA SER A 101 5.49 18.65 -8.93
C SER A 101 6.46 19.58 -8.23
N VAL A 102 7.48 19.01 -7.58
CA VAL A 102 8.62 19.75 -7.05
C VAL A 102 9.89 19.08 -7.52
N PHE A 103 10.79 19.85 -8.11
CA PHE A 103 12.14 19.46 -8.46
C PHE A 103 13.12 20.08 -7.46
N VAL A 104 14.05 19.26 -6.95
CA VAL A 104 15.05 19.65 -5.95
C VAL A 104 16.43 19.29 -6.47
N SER A 105 17.29 20.29 -6.61
CA SER A 105 18.70 20.14 -6.99
C SER A 105 19.56 21.06 -6.14
N GLY A 106 20.49 20.48 -5.37
CA GLY A 106 21.24 21.21 -4.34
C GLY A 106 20.30 21.92 -3.36
N THR A 107 20.46 23.24 -3.24
CA THR A 107 19.61 24.11 -2.41
C THR A 107 18.40 24.66 -3.15
N SER A 108 18.29 24.44 -4.46
CA SER A 108 17.21 24.96 -5.30
C SER A 108 15.97 24.07 -5.26
N LEU A 109 14.80 24.70 -5.11
CA LEU A 109 13.49 24.04 -5.13
C LEU A 109 12.56 24.74 -6.13
N ALA A 110 12.15 24.02 -7.17
CA ALA A 110 11.23 24.53 -8.19
C ALA A 110 9.90 23.76 -8.17
N GLN A 111 8.79 24.47 -7.95
CA GLN A 111 7.45 23.86 -7.96
C GLN A 111 6.73 24.15 -9.28
N THR A 112 6.22 23.12 -9.93
CA THR A 112 5.44 23.23 -11.18
C THR A 112 4.08 22.55 -11.05
N LYS A 113 3.18 22.81 -12.00
CA LYS A 113 1.91 22.07 -12.16
C LYS A 113 2.07 21.11 -13.34
N PHE A 114 1.39 19.96 -13.28
CA PHE A 114 1.35 19.01 -14.38
C PHE A 114 -0.06 18.48 -14.59
N LYS A 115 -0.37 18.04 -15.82
CA LYS A 115 -1.68 17.46 -16.13
C LYS A 115 -1.70 15.99 -15.73
N ARG A 116 -2.55 15.64 -14.77
CA ARG A 116 -2.70 14.25 -14.25
C ARG A 116 -3.31 13.27 -15.26
N SER A 117 -3.89 13.79 -16.34
CA SER A 117 -4.38 13.00 -17.46
C SER A 117 -3.23 12.45 -18.30
N GLU A 118 -2.09 13.16 -18.35
CA GLU A 118 -0.88 12.71 -19.02
C GLU A 118 -0.23 11.62 -18.18
N ARG A 119 0.07 10.51 -18.86
CA ARG A 119 0.66 9.32 -18.26
C ARG A 119 1.67 8.78 -19.23
N ASP A 120 2.87 8.55 -18.73
CA ASP A 120 3.86 7.79 -19.46
C ASP A 120 3.63 6.28 -19.28
N ALA A 121 4.50 5.48 -19.89
CA ALA A 121 4.41 4.02 -19.85
C ALA A 121 4.46 3.47 -18.42
N PHE A 122 5.32 4.04 -17.56
CA PHE A 122 5.48 3.58 -16.19
C PHE A 122 4.25 3.85 -15.32
N GLU A 123 3.68 5.06 -15.39
CA GLU A 123 2.44 5.39 -14.69
C GLU A 123 1.24 4.60 -15.24
N ALA A 124 1.17 4.39 -16.55
CA ALA A 124 0.13 3.57 -17.16
C ALA A 124 0.20 2.11 -16.68
N TRP A 125 1.39 1.53 -16.63
CA TRP A 125 1.64 0.20 -16.09
C TRP A 125 1.27 0.11 -14.61
N SER A 126 1.73 1.05 -13.77
CA SER A 126 1.40 1.10 -12.34
C SER A 126 -0.11 1.17 -12.10
N ARG A 127 -0.83 1.97 -12.89
CA ARG A 127 -2.29 2.06 -12.82
C ARG A 127 -2.97 0.75 -13.22
N GLU A 128 -2.53 0.06 -14.26
CA GLU A 128 -3.11 -1.23 -14.66
C GLU A 128 -2.81 -2.31 -13.60
N ARG A 129 -1.64 -2.29 -12.96
CA ARG A 129 -1.33 -3.13 -11.78
C ARG A 129 -2.33 -2.89 -10.66
N ALA A 130 -2.59 -1.64 -10.29
CA ALA A 130 -3.58 -1.30 -9.26
C ALA A 130 -5.00 -1.78 -9.61
N LYS A 131 -5.37 -1.75 -10.90
CA LYS A 131 -6.64 -2.32 -11.39
C LYS A 131 -6.68 -3.84 -11.25
N GLY A 132 -5.58 -4.52 -11.56
CA GLY A 132 -5.41 -5.96 -11.34
C GLY A 132 -5.58 -6.34 -9.86
N LEU A 133 -4.95 -5.58 -8.96
CA LEU A 133 -5.07 -5.76 -7.51
C LEU A 133 -6.51 -5.56 -7.02
N ALA A 134 -7.23 -4.57 -7.56
CA ALA A 134 -8.64 -4.38 -7.24
C ALA A 134 -9.52 -5.55 -7.73
N LYS A 135 -9.24 -6.11 -8.92
CA LYS A 135 -9.91 -7.32 -9.42
C LYS A 135 -9.59 -8.54 -8.54
N ALA A 136 -8.34 -8.67 -8.07
CA ALA A 136 -7.94 -9.75 -7.17
C ALA A 136 -8.66 -9.64 -5.81
N ASN A 137 -8.70 -8.44 -5.22
CA ASN A 137 -9.51 -8.16 -4.03
C ASN A 137 -10.96 -8.60 -4.25
N ALA A 138 -11.59 -8.26 -5.38
CA ALA A 138 -12.99 -8.63 -5.67
C ALA A 138 -13.23 -10.16 -5.72
N ARG A 139 -12.18 -10.94 -6.03
CA ARG A 139 -12.21 -12.40 -6.15
C ARG A 139 -11.87 -13.13 -4.85
N LEU A 140 -11.39 -12.42 -3.82
CA LEU A 140 -11.08 -13.01 -2.53
C LEU A 140 -12.24 -13.86 -2.00
N LYS A 141 -11.90 -15.02 -1.45
CA LYS A 141 -12.87 -15.94 -0.86
C LYS A 141 -12.77 -15.93 0.65
N ARG A 142 -13.92 -16.10 1.30
CA ARG A 142 -14.04 -16.14 2.76
C ARG A 142 -13.08 -17.17 3.38
N LYS A 143 -12.92 -18.35 2.77
CA LYS A 143 -12.02 -19.41 3.25
C LYS A 143 -10.55 -18.97 3.20
N SER A 144 -10.09 -18.37 2.10
CA SER A 144 -8.72 -17.85 1.96
C SER A 144 -8.43 -16.79 3.01
N VAL A 145 -9.33 -15.81 3.12
CA VAL A 145 -9.23 -14.72 4.09
C VAL A 145 -9.22 -15.25 5.53
N LYS A 146 -10.16 -16.13 5.90
CA LYS A 146 -10.18 -16.73 7.24
C LYS A 146 -8.91 -17.48 7.55
N ARG A 147 -8.39 -18.30 6.63
CA ARG A 147 -7.16 -19.06 6.84
C ARG A 147 -5.94 -18.15 6.98
N SER A 148 -5.84 -17.11 6.16
CA SER A 148 -4.74 -16.15 6.22
C SER A 148 -4.73 -15.30 7.49
N LEU A 149 -5.88 -15.14 8.14
CA LEU A 149 -6.06 -14.19 9.25
C LEU A 149 -6.35 -14.90 10.58
N PHE A 150 -6.45 -16.24 10.59
CA PHE A 150 -6.67 -17.02 11.79
C PHE A 150 -5.46 -16.89 12.73
N GLY A 151 -5.70 -16.52 14.00
CA GLY A 151 -4.63 -16.27 14.98
C GLY A 151 -3.87 -14.95 14.78
N SER A 152 -4.26 -14.10 13.82
CA SER A 152 -3.58 -12.83 13.58
C SER A 152 -3.94 -11.79 14.64
N SER A 153 -2.91 -11.27 15.34
CA SER A 153 -3.02 -10.12 16.25
C SER A 153 -3.43 -8.82 15.54
N ALA A 154 -3.42 -8.81 14.20
CA ALA A 154 -3.90 -7.70 13.39
C ALA A 154 -5.41 -7.43 13.58
N PHE A 155 -6.16 -8.38 14.17
CA PHE A 155 -7.59 -8.27 14.49
C PHE A 155 -7.84 -7.99 15.98
N ASN A 156 -7.25 -6.92 16.52
CA ASN A 156 -7.76 -6.31 17.76
C ASN A 156 -8.69 -5.14 17.44
N GLN A 157 -9.67 -4.88 18.32
CA GLN A 157 -10.71 -3.87 18.07
C GLN A 157 -10.12 -2.50 17.67
N ARG A 158 -9.04 -2.07 18.32
CA ARG A 158 -8.41 -0.79 18.01
C ARG A 158 -7.87 -0.75 16.58
N ASN A 159 -7.23 -1.82 16.12
CA ASN A 159 -6.67 -1.87 14.76
C ASN A 159 -7.76 -1.99 13.68
N THR A 160 -8.82 -2.78 13.89
CA THR A 160 -9.90 -2.94 12.90
C THR A 160 -10.75 -1.69 12.71
N TYR A 161 -10.91 -0.84 13.74
CA TYR A 161 -11.69 0.39 13.62
C TYR A 161 -10.86 1.60 13.12
N PHE A 162 -9.56 1.65 13.42
CA PHE A 162 -8.70 2.82 13.11
C PHE A 162 -7.62 2.54 12.05
N GLY A 163 -7.39 1.29 11.68
CA GLY A 163 -6.39 0.88 10.69
C GLY A 163 -6.86 0.96 9.24
N SER A 164 -5.91 0.89 8.30
CA SER A 164 -6.19 0.92 6.86
C SER A 164 -6.74 -0.43 6.35
N GLY A 165 -6.16 -1.53 6.80
CA GLY A 165 -6.54 -2.89 6.40
C GLY A 165 -5.48 -3.92 6.76
N VAL A 166 -5.59 -5.11 6.16
CA VAL A 166 -4.61 -6.21 6.28
C VAL A 166 -4.24 -6.78 4.93
N TRP A 167 -3.07 -7.42 4.86
CA TRP A 167 -2.74 -8.32 3.77
C TRP A 167 -3.38 -9.69 4.04
N ALA A 168 -4.21 -10.18 3.11
CA ALA A 168 -4.78 -11.50 3.14
C ALA A 168 -4.18 -12.35 2.01
N PHE A 169 -3.52 -13.44 2.36
CA PHE A 169 -2.98 -14.39 1.40
C PHE A 169 -4.12 -15.16 0.73
N ASP A 170 -4.12 -15.19 -0.62
CA ASP A 170 -5.00 -16.08 -1.38
C ASP A 170 -4.20 -17.27 -1.92
N PRO A 171 -4.35 -18.48 -1.35
CA PRO A 171 -3.58 -19.65 -1.76
C PRO A 171 -3.85 -20.09 -3.21
N ARG A 172 -4.95 -19.65 -3.83
CA ARG A 172 -5.26 -19.97 -5.22
C ARG A 172 -4.39 -19.19 -6.21
N THR A 173 -3.99 -18.00 -5.81
CA THR A 173 -3.22 -17.11 -6.68
C THR A 173 -1.79 -16.95 -6.21
N GLY A 174 -1.46 -17.44 -5.00
CA GLY A 174 -0.10 -17.45 -4.46
C GLY A 174 0.39 -16.07 -4.01
N PHE A 175 -0.48 -15.08 -3.86
CA PHE A 175 -0.09 -13.72 -3.46
C PHE A 175 -1.02 -13.11 -2.41
N TYR A 176 -0.49 -12.11 -1.71
CA TYR A 176 -1.23 -11.30 -0.75
C TYR A 176 -2.11 -10.28 -1.47
N CYS A 177 -3.38 -10.23 -1.09
CA CYS A 177 -4.33 -9.23 -1.51
C CYS A 177 -4.66 -8.30 -0.36
N TYR A 178 -4.73 -7.00 -0.64
CA TYR A 178 -5.19 -6.05 0.35
C TYR A 178 -6.67 -6.25 0.69
N LEU A 179 -6.97 -6.34 1.98
CA LEU A 179 -8.31 -6.39 2.55
C LEU A 179 -8.53 -5.16 3.44
N PRO A 180 -9.25 -4.13 2.96
CA PRO A 180 -9.50 -2.91 3.73
C PRO A 180 -10.42 -3.15 4.93
N PHE A 181 -10.23 -2.32 5.96
CA PHE A 181 -11.06 -2.35 7.16
C PHE A 181 -12.37 -1.55 7.05
N GLY A 182 -12.51 -0.63 6.09
CA GLY A 182 -13.70 0.23 5.92
C GLY A 182 -14.75 -0.25 4.89
N TYR A 183 -15.97 0.30 4.97
CA TYR A 183 -17.18 -0.20 4.27
C TYR A 183 -17.23 -0.04 2.75
N SER A 184 -16.37 0.77 2.12
CA SER A 184 -16.25 0.81 0.65
C SER A 184 -14.96 1.51 0.24
N GLY A 185 -13.87 0.75 0.19
CA GLY A 185 -12.57 1.29 -0.22
C GLY A 185 -12.48 1.51 -1.73
N ARG A 186 -11.84 2.60 -2.13
CA ARG A 186 -11.19 2.70 -3.44
C ARG A 186 -9.69 2.62 -3.24
N SER A 187 -8.98 2.08 -4.23
CA SER A 187 -7.54 2.27 -4.34
C SER A 187 -7.19 3.75 -4.46
N PRO A 188 -5.98 4.20 -4.09
CA PRO A 188 -5.54 5.55 -4.37
C PRO A 188 -5.70 5.90 -5.86
N TYR A 189 -5.46 4.96 -6.77
CA TYR A 189 -5.77 5.10 -8.20
C TYR A 189 -7.27 5.23 -8.56
N GLY A 190 -8.16 4.90 -7.63
CA GLY A 190 -9.61 5.09 -7.73
C GLY A 190 -10.41 3.84 -8.06
N PHE A 191 -9.78 2.66 -8.13
CA PHE A 191 -10.45 1.39 -8.43
C PHE A 191 -11.21 0.87 -7.21
N ARG A 192 -12.40 0.30 -7.41
CA ARG A 192 -13.25 -0.19 -6.32
C ARG A 192 -12.64 -1.46 -5.70
N LEU A 193 -12.53 -1.47 -4.37
CA LEU A 193 -12.24 -2.67 -3.59
C LEU A 193 -13.55 -3.26 -3.09
N SER A 194 -13.95 -4.38 -3.67
CA SER A 194 -15.26 -4.99 -3.43
C SER A 194 -15.32 -5.86 -2.18
N ARG A 195 -14.16 -6.26 -1.63
CA ARG A 195 -14.07 -7.05 -0.40
C ARG A 195 -13.39 -6.24 0.68
N ASN A 196 -13.95 -6.32 1.88
CA ASN A 196 -13.47 -5.70 3.11
C ASN A 196 -13.76 -6.65 4.28
N ILE A 197 -13.29 -6.33 5.48
CA ILE A 197 -13.50 -7.19 6.66
C ILE A 197 -14.98 -7.39 7.03
N TYR A 198 -15.84 -6.41 6.75
CA TYR A 198 -17.27 -6.48 7.05
C TYR A 198 -18.00 -7.44 6.10
N TYR A 199 -17.58 -7.50 4.84
CA TYR A 199 -18.12 -8.44 3.86
C TYR A 199 -18.00 -9.90 4.32
N TYR A 200 -16.95 -10.22 5.07
CA TYR A 200 -16.74 -11.55 5.62
C TYR A 200 -17.17 -11.69 7.09
N ASP A 201 -17.87 -10.70 7.65
CA ASP A 201 -18.29 -10.72 9.05
C ASP A 201 -17.12 -11.04 10.01
N LEU A 202 -15.96 -10.43 9.75
CA LEU A 202 -14.75 -10.60 10.55
C LEU A 202 -14.64 -9.52 11.63
N ALA A 203 -15.25 -8.35 11.41
CA ALA A 203 -15.29 -7.27 12.38
C ALA A 203 -16.02 -7.68 13.67
N VAL A 204 -17.22 -8.28 13.54
CA VAL A 204 -18.03 -8.71 14.69
C VAL A 204 -17.36 -9.86 15.45
N ARG A 205 -16.72 -10.80 14.75
CA ARG A 205 -15.99 -11.89 15.42
C ARG A 205 -14.78 -11.41 16.23
N SER A 206 -14.09 -10.36 15.80
CA SER A 206 -13.00 -9.76 16.60
C SER A 206 -13.51 -9.20 17.94
N TYR A 207 -14.76 -8.75 17.99
CA TYR A 207 -15.42 -8.29 19.23
C TYR A 207 -15.65 -9.43 20.22
N TYR A 208 -16.14 -10.59 19.75
CA TYR A 208 -16.45 -11.74 20.61
C TYR A 208 -15.22 -12.59 20.98
N TYR A 209 -14.25 -12.78 20.09
CA TYR A 209 -13.07 -13.61 20.37
C TYR A 209 -12.15 -13.01 21.45
N GLN A 210 -12.14 -11.68 21.61
CA GLN A 210 -11.40 -11.03 22.70
C GLN A 210 -12.09 -11.15 24.06
N GLN A 211 -13.43 -11.16 24.14
CA GLN A 211 -14.11 -11.41 25.42
C GLN A 211 -13.80 -12.81 25.97
N SER A 212 -13.70 -13.81 25.08
CA SER A 212 -13.33 -15.18 25.47
C SER A 212 -11.89 -15.31 25.99
N TYR A 213 -10.99 -14.40 25.59
CA TYR A 213 -9.59 -14.38 26.04
C TYR A 213 -9.34 -13.42 27.21
N SER A 214 -10.13 -12.35 27.36
CA SER A 214 -10.08 -11.47 28.53
C SER A 214 -10.85 -12.02 29.72
N GLY A 215 -11.66 -13.07 29.55
CA GLY A 215 -12.44 -13.74 30.59
C GLY A 215 -11.79 -14.97 31.23
N ARG A 216 -10.54 -15.33 30.90
CA ARG A 216 -9.82 -16.46 31.53
C ARG A 216 -8.49 -16.01 32.11
N ARG A 217 -8.55 -15.21 33.17
CA ARG A 217 -7.56 -15.25 34.25
C ARG A 217 -8.25 -15.87 35.46
N ASN A 218 -8.29 -17.18 35.51
CA ASN A 218 -8.36 -17.93 36.75
C ASN A 218 -7.44 -19.14 36.61
N HIS A 219 -6.64 -19.34 37.65
CA HIS A 219 -5.68 -20.40 37.83
C HIS A 219 -6.21 -21.75 37.35
N ASP A 220 -5.51 -22.40 36.43
CA ASP A 220 -5.25 -23.82 36.60
C ASP A 220 -3.97 -24.25 35.86
N SER A 221 -3.24 -25.13 36.53
CA SER A 221 -1.93 -25.63 36.15
C SER A 221 -2.12 -26.80 35.19
N GLY A 222 -1.84 -26.60 33.91
CA GLY A 222 -1.89 -27.67 32.92
C GLY A 222 -0.96 -27.38 31.75
N SER A 223 0.20 -28.05 31.72
CA SER A 223 1.17 -27.92 30.63
C SER A 223 0.56 -28.43 29.33
N ASN A 224 0.39 -27.56 28.34
CA ASN A 224 0.22 -27.97 26.95
C ASN A 224 1.23 -27.22 26.08
N THR A 225 2.39 -27.84 25.90
CA THR A 225 3.43 -27.37 24.98
C THR A 225 3.03 -27.70 23.54
N TYR A 226 2.35 -26.79 22.85
CA TYR A 226 2.24 -26.87 21.39
C TYR A 226 3.26 -25.93 20.75
N ARG A 227 4.36 -26.51 20.26
CA ARG A 227 5.43 -25.79 19.57
C ARG A 227 4.93 -25.32 18.18
N PRO A 228 5.16 -24.06 17.78
CA PRO A 228 5.03 -23.66 16.39
C PRO A 228 6.13 -24.34 15.56
N VAL A 229 5.76 -24.95 14.44
CA VAL A 229 6.71 -25.51 13.46
C VAL A 229 7.43 -24.35 12.78
N VAL A 230 8.70 -24.16 13.15
CA VAL A 230 9.67 -23.33 12.42
C VAL A 230 10.47 -24.24 11.47
N PRO A 231 10.78 -23.82 10.23
CA PRO A 231 11.75 -24.53 9.40
C PRO A 231 13.13 -24.48 10.07
N ASN A 232 13.74 -25.66 10.29
CA ASN A 232 15.04 -25.81 10.95
C ASN A 232 16.17 -25.15 10.13
N THR A 233 16.95 -24.30 10.80
CA THR A 233 18.37 -24.12 10.50
C THR A 233 19.11 -24.27 11.82
N GLU A 234 20.03 -25.23 11.88
CA GLU A 234 20.75 -25.68 13.08
C GLU A 234 21.91 -24.77 13.50
N SER A 235 22.41 -25.04 14.71
CA SER A 235 23.52 -24.43 15.47
C SER A 235 23.13 -23.15 16.24
N GLY A 236 23.37 -22.99 17.55
CA GLY A 236 24.10 -23.75 18.56
C GLY A 236 24.51 -22.74 19.65
N GLY A 237 24.40 -23.07 20.94
CA GLY A 237 25.04 -22.30 22.01
C GLY A 237 24.10 -21.66 23.05
N LYS A 238 24.10 -22.23 24.26
CA LYS A 238 23.46 -21.72 25.47
C LYS A 238 24.35 -20.65 26.12
N THR A 239 23.78 -19.51 26.53
CA THR A 239 24.24 -18.76 27.72
C THR A 239 23.05 -18.05 28.40
N ASN A 240 22.99 -18.18 29.72
CA ASN A 240 22.04 -17.49 30.60
C ASN A 240 22.56 -16.08 30.89
N VAL A 241 21.75 -15.04 30.68
CA VAL A 241 22.02 -13.69 31.22
C VAL A 241 20.75 -13.10 31.81
N GLY A 242 20.91 -12.63 33.06
CA GLY A 242 19.87 -12.15 33.95
C GLY A 242 19.14 -10.87 33.52
N ARG A 243 18.00 -10.67 34.18
CA ARG A 243 17.01 -9.62 33.97
C ARG A 243 17.41 -8.35 34.75
N PRO A 244 17.53 -7.16 34.15
CA PRO A 244 17.64 -5.92 34.92
C PRO A 244 16.26 -5.26 35.15
N GLY A 245 16.08 -4.78 36.38
CA GLY A 245 14.87 -4.16 36.91
C GLY A 245 14.53 -2.79 36.32
N ARG A 246 13.24 -2.49 36.34
CA ARG A 246 12.61 -1.26 35.84
C ARG A 246 12.74 -0.15 36.90
N ARG A 247 13.65 0.82 36.70
CA ARG A 247 13.70 2.06 37.49
C ARG A 247 12.53 2.98 37.13
N LYS A 248 11.82 3.47 38.15
CA LYS A 248 10.89 4.61 38.05
C LYS A 248 11.71 5.90 38.14
N ILE A 249 11.51 6.82 37.20
CA ILE A 249 12.02 8.19 37.29
C ILE A 249 10.84 9.07 37.71
N SER A 250 10.95 9.71 38.88
CA SER A 250 10.13 10.84 39.29
C SER A 250 10.79 12.12 38.80
N THR A 251 10.00 13.03 38.21
CA THR A 251 10.43 14.41 38.04
C THR A 251 9.28 15.31 38.44
N THR A 252 9.46 15.98 39.57
CA THR A 252 8.70 17.13 40.03
C THR A 252 9.29 18.37 39.37
N ILE A 253 8.49 19.16 38.66
CA ILE A 253 8.72 20.61 38.48
C ILE A 253 7.36 21.30 38.54
N ASP A 254 7.33 22.34 39.37
CA ASP A 254 6.20 23.15 39.78
C ASP A 254 5.68 24.11 38.70
N GLY A 255 4.38 24.40 38.80
CA GLY A 255 3.84 25.76 38.72
C GLY A 255 3.70 26.44 37.36
N GLU A 256 2.52 26.34 36.73
CA GLU A 256 1.80 27.55 36.28
C GLU A 256 0.32 27.28 35.94
N THR A 257 -0.49 28.29 36.23
CA THR A 257 -1.93 28.29 36.46
C THR A 257 -2.77 28.20 35.18
N ALA A 258 -3.76 27.31 35.15
CA ALA A 258 -4.75 27.19 34.06
C ALA A 258 -6.05 27.98 34.37
N PRO A 259 -6.64 28.74 33.43
CA PRO A 259 -7.94 29.37 33.66
C PRO A 259 -9.11 28.40 33.42
N ARG A 260 -10.00 28.39 34.41
CA ARG A 260 -11.33 27.74 34.48
C ARG A 260 -12.19 28.04 33.25
N ARG A 261 -12.65 27.00 32.53
CA ARG A 261 -13.72 27.12 31.53
C ARG A 261 -15.09 26.89 32.15
N LYS A 262 -15.93 27.94 32.09
CA LYS A 262 -17.32 28.00 32.56
C LYS A 262 -18.21 26.99 31.82
N ARG A 263 -19.05 26.29 32.60
CA ARG A 263 -20.22 25.52 32.15
C ARG A 263 -21.36 26.48 31.79
N THR A 264 -22.05 26.23 30.70
CA THR A 264 -23.38 26.81 30.39
C THR A 264 -24.31 25.73 29.79
N PRO A 265 -25.65 25.91 29.92
CA PRO A 265 -26.55 24.82 30.29
C PRO A 265 -27.38 24.22 29.14
N ARG A 266 -28.00 23.07 29.45
CA ARG A 266 -28.98 22.32 28.66
C ARG A 266 -30.17 23.21 28.25
N PHE A 267 -30.54 23.16 26.97
CA PHE A 267 -31.83 23.63 26.47
C PHE A 267 -32.64 22.46 25.92
N SER A 268 -33.79 22.22 26.55
CA SER A 268 -34.88 21.37 26.07
C SER A 268 -35.77 22.17 25.11
N GLY A 269 -36.01 21.67 23.90
CA GLY A 269 -36.87 22.35 22.93
C GLY A 269 -37.34 21.45 21.79
N ARG A 270 -38.61 21.04 21.90
CA ARG A 270 -39.59 20.54 20.92
C ARG A 270 -39.15 20.05 19.52
N ARG A 271 -39.60 18.81 19.24
CA ARG A 271 -39.77 18.19 17.92
C ARG A 271 -40.63 19.05 16.98
N SER A 272 -40.18 19.19 15.74
CA SER A 272 -41.02 19.43 14.57
C SER A 272 -40.59 18.49 13.43
N ASN A 273 -41.55 17.69 12.93
CA ASN A 273 -41.38 16.79 11.80
C ASN A 273 -41.34 17.57 10.49
N PRO A 274 -40.42 17.28 9.54
CA PRO A 274 -40.59 17.70 8.16
C PRO A 274 -41.57 16.79 7.42
N ARG A 275 -42.60 17.43 6.84
CA ARG A 275 -43.59 16.89 5.92
C ARG A 275 -42.96 16.09 4.77
N THR A 276 -43.59 14.97 4.49
CA THR A 276 -43.45 14.09 3.32
C THR A 276 -43.65 14.84 2.00
N THR A 277 -42.66 14.78 1.10
CA THR A 277 -42.82 15.09 -0.33
C THR A 277 -43.10 13.81 -1.12
N PRO A 278 -44.03 13.79 -2.10
CA PRO A 278 -44.41 12.57 -2.80
C PRO A 278 -43.30 12.01 -3.70
N ARG A 279 -43.17 10.68 -3.64
CA ARG A 279 -42.28 9.82 -4.43
C ARG A 279 -42.73 9.82 -5.90
N ARG A 280 -41.95 10.44 -6.80
CA ARG A 280 -42.07 10.23 -8.25
C ARG A 280 -41.68 8.78 -8.60
N GLN A 281 -42.59 8.04 -9.23
CA GLN A 281 -42.33 6.74 -9.83
C GLN A 281 -41.33 6.89 -11.00
N PRO A 282 -40.34 6.00 -11.17
CA PRO A 282 -39.57 5.94 -12.41
C PRO A 282 -40.43 5.29 -13.51
N GLY A 283 -40.70 6.05 -14.57
CA GLY A 283 -41.31 5.54 -15.79
C GLY A 283 -40.45 4.45 -16.44
N THR A 284 -41.13 3.48 -17.02
CA THR A 284 -40.60 2.34 -17.77
C THR A 284 -39.67 2.80 -18.89
N ALA A 285 -38.43 2.33 -18.89
CA ALA A 285 -37.50 2.57 -19.98
C ALA A 285 -37.84 1.69 -21.20
N PRO A 286 -37.83 2.21 -22.44
CA PRO A 286 -38.07 1.38 -23.63
C PRO A 286 -36.92 0.40 -23.88
N ARG A 287 -37.31 -0.81 -24.32
CA ARG A 287 -36.41 -1.93 -24.68
C ARG A 287 -35.36 -1.47 -25.70
N ARG A 288 -34.08 -1.62 -25.34
CA ARG A 288 -32.94 -1.40 -26.24
C ARG A 288 -32.81 -2.62 -27.18
N VAL A 289 -33.26 -2.47 -28.43
CA VAL A 289 -33.01 -3.46 -29.49
C VAL A 289 -31.51 -3.44 -29.81
N SER A 290 -30.88 -4.61 -29.81
CA SER A 290 -29.46 -4.75 -30.13
C SER A 290 -29.26 -4.76 -31.66
N PRO A 291 -28.27 -4.02 -32.21
CA PRO A 291 -27.93 -4.15 -33.63
C PRO A 291 -27.27 -5.51 -33.93
N PRO A 292 -27.43 -6.07 -35.14
CA PRO A 292 -26.90 -7.38 -35.49
C PRO A 292 -25.36 -7.40 -35.49
N ARG A 293 -24.79 -8.53 -35.06
CA ARG A 293 -23.34 -8.76 -35.04
C ARG A 293 -22.75 -8.71 -36.47
N PRO A 294 -21.57 -8.10 -36.67
CA PRO A 294 -20.84 -8.25 -37.92
C PRO A 294 -20.31 -9.69 -38.09
N ARG A 295 -20.49 -10.27 -39.28
CA ARG A 295 -19.96 -11.59 -39.67
C ARG A 295 -18.42 -11.60 -39.61
N PRO A 296 -17.77 -12.71 -39.25
CA PRO A 296 -16.31 -12.80 -39.25
C PRO A 296 -15.78 -12.73 -40.70
N ARG A 297 -14.82 -11.82 -40.93
CA ARG A 297 -14.03 -11.77 -42.17
C ARG A 297 -13.22 -13.06 -42.27
N ARG A 298 -13.40 -13.75 -43.40
CA ARG A 298 -12.63 -14.92 -43.84
C ARG A 298 -11.15 -14.53 -43.95
N MET A 299 -10.27 -15.25 -43.26
CA MET A 299 -8.82 -15.10 -43.39
C MET A 299 -8.37 -15.54 -44.80
N ALA A 300 -7.58 -14.70 -45.47
CA ALA A 300 -6.84 -15.08 -46.66
C ALA A 300 -5.64 -15.98 -46.28
N PRO A 301 -5.27 -16.97 -47.12
CA PRO A 301 -4.19 -17.90 -46.81
C PRO A 301 -2.82 -17.23 -46.83
N ARG A 302 -1.97 -17.64 -45.88
CA ARG A 302 -0.56 -17.25 -45.75
C ARG A 302 0.27 -17.86 -46.88
N THR A 303 1.05 -17.04 -47.56
CA THR A 303 2.15 -17.44 -48.46
C THR A 303 3.29 -18.10 -47.66
N PRO A 304 3.96 -19.15 -48.17
CA PRO A 304 5.04 -19.84 -47.44
C PRO A 304 6.32 -19.01 -47.35
N GLN A 305 6.94 -19.00 -46.16
CA GLN A 305 8.26 -18.45 -45.91
C GLN A 305 9.37 -19.33 -46.51
N THR A 306 10.24 -18.73 -47.31
CA THR A 306 11.49 -19.30 -47.80
C THR A 306 12.52 -19.37 -46.67
N ALA A 307 13.15 -20.53 -46.49
CA ALA A 307 14.19 -20.78 -45.49
C ALA A 307 15.52 -20.05 -45.80
N PRO A 308 16.31 -19.63 -44.78
CA PRO A 308 17.60 -18.98 -45.02
C PRO A 308 18.73 -19.99 -45.26
N ARG A 309 19.51 -19.74 -46.32
CA ARG A 309 20.76 -20.43 -46.66
C ARG A 309 21.84 -20.19 -45.59
N SER A 310 22.52 -21.28 -45.21
CA SER A 310 23.69 -21.35 -44.33
C SER A 310 24.91 -20.61 -44.90
N ARG A 311 25.58 -19.82 -44.06
CA ARG A 311 26.88 -19.17 -44.32
C ARG A 311 28.05 -20.17 -44.15
N PRO A 312 29.13 -20.08 -44.96
CA PRO A 312 30.32 -20.90 -44.75
C PRO A 312 31.26 -20.29 -43.69
N VAL A 313 31.92 -21.18 -42.94
CA VAL A 313 32.89 -20.89 -41.88
C VAL A 313 34.27 -20.64 -42.50
N THR A 314 34.84 -19.45 -42.27
CA THR A 314 36.23 -19.12 -42.61
C THR A 314 37.18 -19.62 -41.52
N ARG A 315 38.16 -20.44 -41.92
CA ARG A 315 39.18 -21.05 -41.06
C ARG A 315 40.42 -20.16 -40.99
N THR A 316 40.71 -19.59 -39.83
CA THR A 316 41.92 -18.77 -39.58
C THR A 316 43.16 -19.67 -39.49
N LYS A 317 44.17 -19.42 -40.33
CA LYS A 317 45.51 -20.03 -40.21
C LYS A 317 46.34 -19.23 -39.21
N VAL A 318 46.87 -19.92 -38.20
CA VAL A 318 47.91 -19.44 -37.29
C VAL A 318 49.27 -19.69 -37.97
N SER A 319 50.08 -18.64 -38.12
CA SER A 319 51.46 -18.72 -38.59
C SER A 319 52.40 -18.48 -37.40
N SER A 320 53.08 -19.53 -36.98
CA SER A 320 54.19 -19.51 -36.03
C SER A 320 55.50 -19.49 -36.82
N LYS A 321 56.26 -18.40 -36.74
CA LYS A 321 57.63 -18.33 -37.26
C LYS A 321 58.60 -18.35 -36.07
N ARG A 322 59.44 -19.39 -36.04
CA ARG A 322 60.55 -19.60 -35.10
C ARG A 322 61.70 -18.64 -35.40
N ILE A 323 62.34 -18.22 -34.32
CA ILE A 323 63.65 -17.58 -34.25
C ILE A 323 64.72 -18.68 -34.38
N ASN A 324 65.69 -18.45 -35.26
CA ASN A 324 67.10 -18.79 -35.11
C ASN A 324 67.87 -17.55 -35.55
#